data_AF-A0A8J2NXX3-F1
#
_entry.id   AF-A0A8J2NXX3-F1
#
_cell.length_a   1.000
_cell.length_b   1.000
_cell.length_c   1.000
_cell.angle_alpha   90.00
_cell.angle_beta   90.00
_cell.angle_gamma   90.00
#
_symmetry.space_group_name_H-M   'P 1'
#
loop_
_entity.id
_entity.type
_entity.pdbx_description
1 polymer ?
#
loop_
_entity_poly.entity_id
_entity_poly.type
_entity_poly.pdbx_seq_one_letter_code
_entity_poly.pdbx_strand_id
1 'polypeptide(L)' 'IFTVEEIANHSVYGRKSSATPGIVRPTLPPKFITLKQFVIKECCLERGSASFIKFESSVRRICSDARKRLKVLKNPI' A
#
# COMPACT_ATOMS: atom_id res chain seq x y z
N ILE A 1 12.43 1.01 5.04
CA ILE A 1 12.39 0.77 3.57
C ILE A 1 11.62 1.87 2.84
N PHE A 2 10.46 2.30 3.35
CA PHE A 2 9.73 3.47 2.85
C PHE A 2 9.24 4.32 4.03
N THR A 3 9.15 5.63 3.85
CA THR A 3 8.54 6.52 4.84
C THR A 3 7.01 6.50 4.72
N VAL A 4 6.32 6.99 5.76
CA VAL A 4 4.86 7.12 5.72
C VAL A 4 4.45 8.15 4.66
N GLU A 5 5.15 9.28 4.51
CA GLU A 5 4.90 10.24 3.42
C GLU A 5 5.04 9.59 2.05
N GLU A 6 6.12 8.83 1.83
CA GLU A 6 6.35 8.15 0.56
C GLU A 6 5.16 7.25 0.23
N ILE A 7 4.75 6.35 1.13
CA ILE A 7 3.63 5.44 0.86
C ILE A 7 2.30 6.20 0.67
N ALA A 8 2.07 7.27 1.43
CA ALA A 8 0.82 8.05 1.39
C ALA A 8 0.60 8.79 0.05
N ASN A 9 1.69 9.25 -0.57
CA ASN A 9 1.68 9.99 -1.83
C ASN A 9 1.54 9.08 -3.07
N HIS A 10 1.62 7.75 -2.89
CA HIS A 10 1.49 6.78 -3.97
C HIS A 10 0.12 6.06 -3.97
N SER A 11 -0.06 5.22 -4.98
CA SER A 11 -1.14 4.26 -5.10
C SER A 11 -0.58 2.88 -5.45
N VAL A 12 -1.30 1.82 -5.09
CA VAL A 12 -0.85 0.44 -5.38
C VAL A 12 -0.94 0.14 -6.88
N TYR A 13 -1.91 0.72 -7.59
CA TYR A 13 -2.23 0.36 -8.99
C TYR A 13 -2.25 1.55 -9.96
N GLY A 14 -1.91 2.77 -9.53
CA GLY A 14 -1.92 3.95 -10.42
C GLY A 14 -3.33 4.39 -10.84
N ARG A 15 -4.38 3.77 -10.31
CA ARG A 15 -5.76 4.01 -10.75
C ARG A 15 -6.30 5.31 -10.15
N LYS A 16 -6.97 6.10 -10.99
CA LYS A 16 -7.83 7.20 -10.54
C LYS A 16 -8.89 6.62 -9.61
N SER A 17 -9.00 7.16 -8.40
CA SER A 17 -10.11 6.80 -7.52
C SER A 17 -11.39 7.39 -8.11
N SER A 18 -12.41 6.55 -8.31
CA SER A 18 -13.75 7.00 -8.72
C SER A 18 -14.38 7.93 -7.67
N ALA A 19 -13.99 7.81 -6.41
CA ALA A 19 -14.50 8.60 -5.29
C ALA A 19 -13.85 10.00 -5.17
N THR A 20 -12.67 10.21 -5.78
CA THR A 20 -12.02 11.52 -5.82
C THR A 20 -11.51 11.79 -7.24
N PRO A 21 -12.41 12.12 -8.18
CA PRO A 21 -12.05 12.46 -9.55
C PRO A 21 -11.20 13.75 -9.53
N GLY A 22 -9.90 13.60 -9.77
CA GLY A 22 -8.95 14.73 -9.80
C GLY A 22 -7.60 14.43 -9.16
N ILE A 23 -7.54 13.51 -8.21
CA ILE A 23 -6.27 13.17 -7.56
C ILE A 23 -5.65 11.93 -8.22
N VAL A 24 -4.63 12.16 -9.05
CA VAL A 24 -3.78 11.10 -9.60
C VAL A 24 -2.56 10.93 -8.70
N ARG A 25 -2.29 9.69 -8.28
CA ARG A 25 -1.10 9.36 -7.49
C ARG A 25 -0.24 8.34 -8.25
N PRO A 26 1.09 8.54 -8.31
CA PRO A 26 1.99 7.58 -8.96
C PRO A 26 1.85 6.18 -8.33
N THR A 27 2.13 5.15 -9.12
CA THR A 27 2.25 3.77 -8.64
C THR A 27 3.40 3.63 -7.66
N LEU A 28 3.24 2.79 -6.62
CA LEU A 28 4.31 2.48 -5.68
C LEU A 28 5.60 2.09 -6.42
N PRO A 29 6.78 2.44 -5.87
CA PRO A 29 8.04 2.23 -6.58
C PRO A 29 8.29 0.74 -6.83
N PRO A 30 9.05 0.37 -7.88
CA PRO A 30 9.36 -1.03 -8.19
C PRO A 30 9.91 -1.82 -6.99
N LYS A 31 10.72 -1.17 -6.12
CA LYS A 31 11.22 -1.77 -4.86
C LYS A 31 10.11 -2.32 -3.94
N PHE A 32 8.89 -1.78 -4.01
CA PHE A 32 7.76 -2.27 -3.23
C PHE A 32 7.24 -3.60 -3.78
N ILE A 33 7.23 -3.76 -5.10
CA ILE A 33 6.82 -5.01 -5.76
C ILE A 33 7.81 -6.12 -5.40
N THR A 34 9.11 -5.83 -5.42
CA THR A 34 10.16 -6.75 -4.98
C THR A 34 9.97 -7.18 -3.52
N LEU A 35 9.72 -6.22 -2.61
CA LEU A 35 9.47 -6.51 -1.21
C LEU A 35 8.22 -7.38 -1.02
N LYS A 36 7.14 -7.10 -1.76
CA LYS A 36 5.92 -7.91 -1.74
C LYS A 36 6.21 -9.36 -2.15
N GLN A 37 6.94 -9.56 -3.24
CA GLN A 37 7.30 -10.90 -3.73
C GLN A 37 8.22 -11.63 -2.75
N PHE A 38 9.17 -10.92 -2.15
CA PHE A 38 10.04 -11.45 -1.10
C PHE A 38 9.22 -11.97 0.08
N VAL A 39 8.27 -11.19 0.61
CA VAL A 39 7.41 -11.63 1.71
C VAL A 39 6.55 -12.84 1.34
N ILE A 40 5.99 -12.86 0.13
CA ILE A 40 5.22 -14.03 -0.34
C ILE A 40 6.09 -15.30 -0.33
N LYS A 41 7.34 -15.19 -0.78
CA LYS A 41 8.28 -16.32 -0.84
C LYS A 41 8.74 -16.76 0.55
N GLU A 42 9.28 -15.84 1.35
CA GLU A 42 9.89 -16.15 2.65
C GLU A 42 8.86 -16.57 3.70
N CYS A 43 7.63 -16.06 3.62
CA CYS A 43 6.54 -16.46 4.50
C CYS A 43 5.70 -17.61 3.92
N CYS A 44 6.13 -18.25 2.83
CA CYS A 44 5.44 -19.36 2.15
C CYS A 44 3.94 -19.09 1.95
N LEU A 45 3.58 -17.88 1.51
CA LEU A 45 2.19 -17.49 1.34
C LEU A 45 1.61 -18.13 0.07
N GLU A 46 0.96 -19.27 0.23
CA GLU A 46 0.33 -19.98 -0.87
C GLU A 46 -0.82 -19.17 -1.47
N ARG A 47 -0.85 -19.06 -2.80
CA ARG A 47 -1.93 -18.37 -3.51
C ARG A 47 -3.28 -19.01 -3.18
N GLY A 48 -4.23 -18.19 -2.76
CA GLY A 48 -5.58 -18.65 -2.39
C GLY A 48 -5.72 -19.04 -0.91
N SER A 49 -4.63 -19.18 -0.16
CA SER A 49 -4.71 -19.37 1.29
C SER A 49 -5.31 -18.14 1.98
N ALA A 50 -5.93 -18.35 3.14
CA ALA A 50 -6.44 -17.26 3.97
C ALA A 50 -5.35 -16.23 4.32
N SER A 51 -4.13 -16.70 4.61
CA SER A 51 -2.97 -15.86 4.89
C SER A 51 -2.57 -14.99 3.70
N PHE A 52 -2.54 -15.56 2.49
CA PHE A 52 -2.26 -14.81 1.27
C PHE A 52 -3.34 -13.76 0.97
N ILE A 53 -4.62 -14.14 1.11
CA ILE A 53 -5.76 -13.22 0.89
C ILE A 53 -5.70 -12.05 1.88
N LYS A 54 -5.41 -12.33 3.15
CA LYS A 54 -5.25 -11.30 4.19
C LYS A 54 -4.06 -10.38 3.87
N PHE A 55 -2.93 -10.94 3.46
CA PHE A 55 -1.75 -10.18 3.06
C PHE A 55 -2.04 -9.26 1.85
N GLU A 56 -2.60 -9.78 0.77
CA GLU A 56 -2.99 -8.98 -0.41
C GLU A 56 -3.96 -7.86 -0.04
N SER A 57 -4.94 -8.15 0.82
CA SER A 57 -5.92 -7.16 1.29
C SER A 57 -5.27 -6.05 2.12
N SER A 58 -4.24 -6.36 2.90
CA SER A 58 -3.43 -5.37 3.62
C SER A 58 -2.59 -4.54 2.66
N VAL A 59 -1.92 -5.17 1.68
CA VAL A 59 -1.14 -4.49 0.65
C VAL A 59 -2.01 -3.51 -0.15
N ARG A 60 -3.24 -3.88 -0.52
CA ARG A 60 -4.18 -2.99 -1.22
C ARG A 60 -4.53 -1.73 -0.43
N ARG A 61 -4.58 -1.84 0.91
CA ARG A 61 -4.97 -0.73 1.80
C ARG A 61 -3.79 0.13 2.27
N ILE A 62 -2.56 -0.33 2.08
CA ILE A 62 -1.36 0.30 2.66
C ILE A 62 -1.23 1.81 2.36
N CYS A 63 -1.50 2.25 1.13
CA CYS A 63 -1.47 3.67 0.78
C CYS A 63 -2.58 4.48 1.45
N SER A 64 -3.75 3.88 1.64
CA SER A 64 -4.87 4.51 2.35
C SER A 64 -4.56 4.65 3.83
N ASP A 65 -4.02 3.59 4.44
CA ASP A 65 -3.67 3.57 5.86
C ASP A 65 -2.49 4.52 6.14
N ALA A 66 -1.51 4.61 5.24
CA ALA A 66 -0.44 5.59 5.32
C ALA A 66 -0.97 7.04 5.29
N ARG A 67 -1.97 7.34 4.43
CA ARG A 67 -2.60 8.68 4.41
C ARG A 67 -3.32 9.01 5.71
N LYS A 68 -4.08 8.06 6.26
CA LYS A 68 -4.75 8.23 7.56
C LYS A 68 -3.72 8.49 8.66
N ARG A 69 -2.64 7.70 8.69
CA ARG A 69 -1.55 7.87 9.66
C ARG A 69 -0.84 9.21 9.49
N LEU A 70 -0.57 9.63 8.25
CA LEU A 70 0.05 10.92 7.98
C LEU A 70 -0.83 12.09 8.44
N LYS A 71 -2.16 11.98 8.30
CA LYS A 71 -3.10 13.00 8.80
C LYS A 71 -3.01 13.17 10.32
N VAL A 72 -2.89 12.05 11.05
CA VAL A 72 -2.70 12.04 12.51
C VAL A 72 -1.33 12.62 12.89
N LEU A 73 -0.27 12.27 12.17
CA LEU A 73 1.08 12.78 12.45
C LEU A 73 1.21 14.29 12.20
N LYS A 74 0.50 14.83 11.19
CA LYS A 74 0.51 16.27 10.87
C LYS A 74 -0.41 17.11 11.74
N ASN A 75 -1.41 16.49 12.36
CA ASN A 75 -2.30 17.11 13.33
C ASN A 75 -2.36 16.21 14.57
N PRO A 76 -1.26 16.14 15.35
CA PRO A 76 -1.32 15.48 16.65
C PRO A 76 -2.32 16.28 17.48
N ILE A 77 -3.38 15.61 17.93
CA ILE A 77 -4.32 16.19 18.90
C ILE A 77 -3.56 16.46 20.19
#